data_AF-A0A1W9VWB1-F1
#
_entry.id   AF-A0A1W9VWB1-F1
#
_cell.length_a   1.000
_cell.length_b   1.000
_cell.length_c   1.000
_cell.angle_alpha   90.00
_cell.angle_beta   90.00
_cell.angle_gamma   90.00
#
_symmetry.space_group_name_H-M   'P 1'
#
loop_
_entity.id
_entity.type
_entity.pdbx_description
1 polymer ?
#
loop_
_entity_poly.entity_id
_entity_poly.type
_entity_poly.pdbx_seq_one_letter_code
_entity_poly.pdbx_strand_id
1 'polypeptide(L)'
;MSNSHIIKEILSYDKILMGVGQGVYRRDNLPIDSDQWDEIIQYTSKGHRWKNINKLILKLIGHSDYFIITSSWDSHLHESIPKEQIYTPLGNCKKLQCYNSCSNKLWDINDFIDFKNQPLCPNCGSKLIMNTKTDSLFIDDPYTSQESNFHNWIHT
;
A
#
# COMPACT_ATOMS: atom_id res chain seq x y z
N MET A 1 -5.93 -31.63 1.17
CA MET A 1 -6.51 -31.15 -0.11
C MET A 1 -5.36 -30.69 -1.00
N SER A 2 -5.31 -31.14 -2.24
CA SER A 2 -4.25 -30.77 -3.19
C SER A 2 -4.41 -29.31 -3.63
N ASN A 3 -3.31 -28.54 -3.67
CA ASN A 3 -3.28 -27.16 -4.21
C ASN A 3 -3.85 -27.06 -5.64
N SER A 4 -3.92 -28.18 -6.39
CA SER A 4 -4.45 -28.22 -7.75
C SER A 4 -5.96 -27.96 -7.84
N HIS A 5 -6.74 -28.25 -6.78
CA HIS A 5 -8.18 -28.03 -6.82
C HIS A 5 -8.53 -26.55 -6.69
N ILE A 6 -7.91 -25.86 -5.73
CA ILE A 6 -8.10 -24.42 -5.49
C ILE A 6 -7.72 -23.61 -6.73
N ILE A 7 -6.61 -23.96 -7.40
CA ILE A 7 -6.21 -23.25 -8.64
C ILE A 7 -7.27 -23.42 -9.73
N LYS A 8 -7.79 -24.63 -9.93
CA LYS A 8 -8.85 -24.87 -10.93
C LYS A 8 -10.12 -24.10 -10.60
N GLU A 9 -10.47 -24.02 -9.33
CA GLU A 9 -11.62 -23.27 -8.86
C GLU A 9 -11.44 -21.77 -9.12
N ILE A 10 -10.30 -21.20 -8.74
CA ILE A 10 -9.97 -19.79 -9.03
C ILE A 10 -10.05 -19.49 -10.52
N LEU A 11 -9.49 -20.37 -11.36
CA LEU A 11 -9.51 -20.22 -12.83
C LEU A 11 -10.90 -20.37 -13.46
N SER A 12 -11.93 -20.74 -12.68
CA SER A 12 -13.31 -20.88 -13.16
C SER A 12 -14.18 -19.64 -12.93
N TYR A 13 -13.68 -18.66 -12.18
CA TYR A 13 -14.43 -17.43 -11.89
C TYR A 13 -14.08 -16.32 -12.87
N ASP A 14 -15.10 -15.73 -13.48
CA ASP A 14 -14.94 -14.56 -14.37
C ASP A 14 -14.69 -13.26 -13.60
N LYS A 15 -15.04 -13.22 -12.31
CA LYS A 15 -14.90 -12.04 -11.44
C LYS A 15 -14.30 -12.41 -10.09
N ILE A 16 -13.21 -11.75 -9.68
CA ILE A 16 -12.44 -12.09 -8.47
C ILE A 16 -12.12 -10.86 -7.64
N LEU A 17 -12.61 -10.82 -6.40
CA LEU A 17 -12.12 -9.91 -5.36
C LEU A 17 -11.03 -10.59 -4.54
N MET A 18 -9.82 -10.03 -4.54
CA MET A 18 -8.72 -10.56 -3.74
C MET A 18 -8.35 -9.62 -2.58
N GLY A 19 -8.48 -10.12 -1.36
CA GLY A 19 -7.91 -9.50 -0.17
C GLY A 19 -6.46 -9.90 0.03
N VAL A 20 -5.54 -8.93 0.10
CA VAL A 20 -4.12 -9.19 0.38
C VAL A 20 -3.69 -8.51 1.67
N GLY A 21 -3.14 -9.29 2.61
CA GLY A 21 -2.57 -8.78 3.85
C GLY A 21 -1.05 -8.95 3.91
N GLN A 22 -0.45 -8.35 4.93
CA GLN A 22 1.00 -8.41 5.20
C GLN A 22 1.56 -9.85 5.30
N GLY A 23 0.72 -10.83 5.71
CA GLY A 23 1.13 -12.24 5.82
C GLY A 23 1.64 -12.85 4.50
N VAL A 24 1.24 -12.29 3.36
CA VAL A 24 1.73 -12.71 2.04
C VAL A 24 3.21 -12.36 1.84
N TYR A 25 3.68 -11.27 2.44
CA TYR A 25 5.05 -10.78 2.30
C TYR A 25 5.99 -11.25 3.42
N ARG A 26 5.50 -11.99 4.43
CA ARG A 26 6.29 -12.61 5.53
C ARG A 26 7.40 -11.69 6.05
N ARG A 27 7.04 -10.48 6.51
CA ARG A 27 7.98 -9.57 7.17
C ARG A 27 7.84 -9.66 8.69
N ASP A 28 8.97 -9.85 9.36
CA ASP A 28 9.11 -9.63 10.81
C ASP A 28 9.38 -8.13 11.06
N ASN A 29 8.79 -7.58 12.12
CA ASN A 29 9.08 -6.24 12.68
C ASN A 29 8.95 -5.08 11.67
N LEU A 30 7.72 -4.80 11.24
CA LEU A 30 7.39 -3.50 10.67
C LEU A 30 7.60 -2.43 11.75
N PRO A 31 8.22 -1.27 11.46
CA PRO A 31 8.13 -0.11 12.33
C PRO A 31 6.70 0.46 12.20
N ILE A 32 5.73 -0.29 12.71
CA ILE A 32 4.36 0.17 12.89
C ILE A 32 4.53 1.29 13.92
N ASP A 33 4.23 2.52 13.51
CA ASP A 33 4.21 3.73 14.35
C ASP A 33 5.57 4.39 14.62
N SER A 34 6.63 4.09 13.86
CA SER A 34 7.86 4.87 14.00
C SER A 34 7.71 6.25 13.36
N ASP A 35 7.85 7.29 14.18
CA ASP A 35 8.05 8.67 13.72
C ASP A 35 9.54 9.00 13.57
N GLN A 36 10.42 8.00 13.63
CA GLN A 36 11.87 8.15 13.54
C GLN A 36 12.35 7.98 12.10
N TRP A 37 12.96 9.04 11.57
CA TRP A 37 13.44 9.10 10.19
C TRP A 37 14.39 7.97 9.80
N ASP A 38 15.36 7.64 10.66
CA ASP A 38 16.38 6.64 10.36
C ASP A 38 15.76 5.24 10.15
N GLU A 39 14.74 4.90 10.94
CA GLU A 39 14.01 3.64 10.81
C GLU A 39 13.15 3.62 9.53
N ILE A 40 12.49 4.75 9.23
CA ILE A 40 11.67 4.92 8.02
C ILE A 40 12.53 4.75 6.76
N ILE A 41 13.71 5.39 6.70
CA ILE A 41 14.62 5.29 5.55
C ILE A 41 15.24 3.89 5.47
N GLN A 42 15.66 3.32 6.59
CA GLN A 42 16.18 1.95 6.60
C GLN A 42 15.14 0.95 6.10
N TYR A 43 13.86 1.16 6.41
CA TYR A 43 12.78 0.31 5.94
C TYR A 43 12.52 0.48 4.43
N THR A 44 12.37 1.71 3.97
CA THR A 44 11.97 2.01 2.59
C THR A 44 13.09 1.83 1.57
N SER A 45 14.35 1.89 2.00
CA SER A 45 15.53 1.63 1.16
C SER A 45 15.82 0.15 0.91
N LYS A 46 15.25 -0.78 1.70
CA LYS A 46 15.50 -2.22 1.53
C LYS A 46 14.88 -2.75 0.24
N GLY A 47 15.75 -3.19 -0.68
CA GLY A 47 15.41 -3.72 -1.99
C GLY A 47 14.43 -4.91 -2.01
N HIS A 48 13.70 -5.01 -3.12
CA HIS A 48 12.42 -5.72 -3.24
C HIS A 48 12.58 -7.23 -3.53
N ARG A 49 12.51 -8.07 -2.49
CA ARG A 49 12.41 -9.54 -2.63
C ARG A 49 11.00 -10.00 -3.12
N TRP A 50 10.11 -9.05 -3.40
CA TRP A 50 8.65 -9.23 -3.46
C TRP A 50 8.06 -9.17 -4.87
N LYS A 51 8.83 -8.73 -5.88
CA LYS A 51 8.38 -8.66 -7.28
C LYS A 51 7.90 -10.03 -7.81
N ASN A 52 8.43 -11.12 -7.26
CA ASN A 52 8.00 -12.47 -7.61
C ASN A 52 6.59 -12.80 -7.09
N ILE A 53 6.21 -12.29 -5.91
CA ILE A 53 4.89 -12.55 -5.31
C ILE A 53 3.80 -11.82 -6.10
N ASN A 54 4.00 -10.53 -6.41
CA ASN A 54 3.02 -9.77 -7.20
C ASN A 54 2.79 -10.40 -8.59
N LYS A 55 3.85 -10.89 -9.23
CA LYS A 55 3.74 -11.64 -10.50
C LYS A 55 2.93 -12.92 -10.34
N LEU A 56 3.08 -13.64 -9.23
CA LEU A 56 2.29 -14.85 -8.97
C LEU A 56 0.82 -14.51 -8.71
N ILE A 57 0.53 -13.43 -7.97
CA ILE A 57 -0.83 -12.93 -7.77
C ILE A 57 -1.47 -12.61 -9.12
N LEU A 58 -0.81 -11.81 -9.96
CA LEU A 58 -1.31 -11.45 -11.28
C LEU A 58 -1.47 -12.67 -12.20
N LYS A 59 -0.57 -13.65 -12.14
CA LYS A 59 -0.73 -14.90 -12.88
C LYS A 59 -1.95 -15.70 -12.44
N LEU A 60 -2.32 -15.61 -11.16
CA LEU A 60 -3.44 -16.34 -10.59
C LEU A 60 -4.79 -15.69 -10.95
N ILE A 61 -4.91 -14.36 -10.86
CA ILE A 61 -6.20 -13.66 -11.00
C ILE A 61 -6.34 -12.84 -12.29
N GLY A 62 -5.25 -12.56 -12.99
CA GLY A 62 -5.22 -11.63 -14.12
C GLY A 62 -5.98 -12.09 -15.38
N HIS A 63 -6.54 -13.29 -15.37
CA HIS A 63 -7.44 -13.79 -16.42
C HIS A 63 -8.90 -13.34 -16.20
N SER A 64 -9.26 -12.93 -14.98
CA SER A 64 -10.60 -12.52 -14.58
C SER A 64 -10.74 -11.00 -14.59
N ASP A 65 -11.97 -10.50 -14.54
CA ASP A 65 -12.24 -9.15 -14.05
C ASP A 65 -11.93 -9.14 -12.54
N TYR A 66 -10.83 -8.50 -12.14
CA TYR A 66 -10.37 -8.57 -10.75
C TYR A 66 -10.25 -7.20 -10.11
N PHE A 67 -10.39 -7.20 -8.79
CA PHE A 67 -10.04 -6.07 -7.94
C PHE A 67 -9.26 -6.55 -6.71
N ILE A 68 -8.31 -5.76 -6.26
CA ILE A 68 -7.52 -6.05 -5.06
C ILE A 68 -7.89 -5.05 -3.96
N ILE A 69 -8.17 -5.55 -2.76
CA ILE A 69 -8.19 -4.74 -1.54
C ILE A 69 -7.05 -5.18 -0.64
N THR A 70 -6.28 -4.25 -0.08
CA THR A 70 -5.11 -4.61 0.73
C THR A 70 -5.02 -3.82 2.02
N SER A 71 -4.77 -4.52 3.12
CA SER A 71 -4.35 -3.92 4.39
C SER A 71 -2.83 -3.71 4.46
N SER A 72 -2.10 -4.20 3.46
CA SER A 72 -0.66 -3.96 3.34
C SER A 72 -0.38 -2.54 2.88
N TRP A 73 0.18 -1.74 3.79
CA TRP A 73 0.65 -0.38 3.51
C TRP A 73 2.11 -0.35 3.03
N ASP A 74 2.77 -1.50 2.91
CA ASP A 74 4.21 -1.65 2.56
C ASP A 74 4.57 -1.30 1.11
N SER A 75 3.65 -0.68 0.37
CA SER A 75 3.75 -0.21 -1.02
C SER A 75 3.91 -1.29 -2.10
N HIS A 76 4.07 -2.57 -1.75
CA HIS A 76 4.51 -3.58 -2.72
C HIS A 76 3.51 -3.81 -3.85
N LEU A 77 2.21 -3.92 -3.54
CA LEU A 77 1.18 -4.10 -4.57
C LEU A 77 0.99 -2.85 -5.43
N HIS A 78 1.05 -1.66 -4.83
CA HIS A 78 0.86 -0.39 -5.52
C HIS A 78 1.80 -0.18 -6.71
N GLU A 79 3.01 -0.74 -6.66
CA GLU A 79 3.98 -0.62 -7.74
C GLU A 79 3.70 -1.56 -8.92
N SER A 80 2.87 -2.60 -8.71
CA SER A 80 2.62 -3.64 -9.71
C SER A 80 1.18 -3.69 -10.20
N ILE A 81 0.25 -3.03 -9.52
CA ILE A 81 -1.18 -3.06 -9.81
C ILE A 81 -1.64 -1.64 -10.19
N PRO A 82 -2.40 -1.49 -11.28
CA PRO A 82 -3.02 -0.20 -11.63
C PRO A 82 -3.87 0.35 -10.48
N LYS A 83 -3.86 1.67 -10.28
CA LYS A 83 -4.64 2.33 -9.20
C LYS A 83 -6.15 2.13 -9.37
N GLU A 84 -6.58 1.82 -10.58
CA GLU A 84 -7.97 1.56 -10.93
C GLU A 84 -8.45 0.17 -10.46
N GLN A 85 -7.53 -0.72 -10.07
CA GLN A 85 -7.79 -2.11 -9.71
C GLN A 85 -7.35 -2.47 -8.29
N ILE A 86 -6.97 -1.48 -7.49
CA ILE A 86 -6.52 -1.67 -6.12
C ILE A 86 -7.08 -0.61 -5.19
N TYR A 87 -7.44 -1.03 -3.98
CA TYR A 87 -7.78 -0.14 -2.87
C TYR A 87 -6.95 -0.43 -1.63
N THR A 88 -6.34 0.61 -1.08
CA THR A 88 -5.39 0.53 0.04
C THR A 88 -5.83 1.43 1.20
N PRO A 89 -6.85 1.02 1.96
CA PRO A 89 -7.47 1.85 3.01
C PRO A 89 -6.53 2.25 4.16
N LEU A 90 -5.37 1.60 4.29
CA LEU A 90 -4.43 1.82 5.40
C LEU A 90 -3.19 2.66 5.02
N GLY A 91 -3.16 3.21 3.80
CA GLY A 91 -2.09 4.09 3.35
C GLY A 91 -0.94 3.39 2.64
N ASN A 92 0.19 4.08 2.54
CA ASN A 92 1.37 3.67 1.78
C ASN A 92 2.66 4.24 2.40
N CYS A 93 3.59 3.39 2.84
CA CYS A 93 4.85 3.81 3.46
C CYS A 93 5.81 4.57 2.54
N LYS A 94 5.59 4.55 1.22
CA LYS A 94 6.36 5.39 0.28
C LYS A 94 5.78 6.79 0.15
N LYS A 95 4.70 7.08 0.85
CA LYS A 95 4.13 8.41 0.97
C LYS A 95 4.36 8.95 2.37
N LEU A 96 4.66 10.24 2.43
CA LEU A 96 4.76 11.00 3.66
C LEU A 96 3.57 11.94 3.80
N GLN A 97 3.12 12.18 5.03
CA GLN A 97 2.13 13.18 5.40
C GLN A 97 2.67 14.12 6.47
N CYS A 98 2.04 15.28 6.64
CA CYS A 98 2.33 16.15 7.76
C CYS A 98 1.80 15.51 9.05
N TYR A 99 2.61 15.50 10.11
CA TYR A 99 2.21 14.98 11.42
C TYR A 99 0.95 15.67 11.98
N ASN A 100 0.81 16.98 11.76
CA ASN A 100 -0.38 17.74 12.20
C ASN A 100 -1.51 17.74 11.17
N SER A 101 -1.34 17.08 10.02
CA SER A 101 -2.31 17.08 8.92
C SER A 101 -2.80 18.47 8.52
N CYS A 102 -1.87 19.44 8.49
CA CYS A 102 -2.17 20.84 8.15
C CYS A 102 -2.66 21.04 6.70
N SER A 103 -2.57 20.01 5.85
CA SER A 103 -3.03 19.98 4.46
C SER A 103 -3.16 18.54 4.00
N ASN A 104 -4.03 18.25 3.03
CA ASN A 104 -4.24 16.90 2.48
C ASN A 104 -3.17 16.45 1.47
N LYS A 105 -2.00 17.12 1.47
CA LYS A 105 -0.89 16.82 0.57
C LYS A 105 -0.09 15.62 1.09
N LEU A 106 0.23 14.70 0.19
CA LEU A 106 1.24 13.67 0.40
C LEU A 106 2.50 13.99 -0.41
N TRP A 107 3.64 13.56 0.12
CA TRP A 107 4.92 13.66 -0.55
C TRP A 107 5.49 12.27 -0.84
N ASP A 108 6.28 12.11 -1.90
CA ASP A 108 6.96 10.85 -2.15
C ASP A 108 8.20 10.75 -1.26
N ILE A 109 8.41 9.60 -0.63
CA ILE A 109 9.58 9.42 0.24
C ILE A 109 10.90 9.51 -0.55
N ASN A 110 10.89 9.17 -1.84
CA ASN A 110 12.09 9.25 -2.67
C ASN A 110 12.59 10.70 -2.82
N ASP A 111 11.72 11.70 -2.65
CA ASP A 111 12.11 13.11 -2.66
C ASP A 111 12.94 13.50 -1.43
N PHE A 112 12.97 12.65 -0.40
CA PHE A 112 13.62 12.91 0.89
C PHE A 112 14.67 11.87 1.25
N ILE A 113 14.87 10.80 0.47
CA ILE A 113 15.67 9.63 0.88
C ILE A 113 17.12 9.96 1.29
N ASP A 114 17.69 11.03 0.75
CA ASP A 114 19.05 11.51 1.05
C ASP A 114 19.12 12.44 2.27
N PHE A 115 17.99 12.74 2.91
CA PHE A 115 17.95 13.59 4.09
C PHE A 115 18.55 12.84 5.28
N LYS A 116 19.53 13.49 5.94
CA LYS A 116 20.13 12.96 7.17
C LYS A 116 19.27 13.14 8.42
N ASN A 117 18.35 14.11 8.37
CA ASN A 117 17.49 14.48 9.49
C ASN A 117 16.03 14.34 9.07
N GLN A 118 15.13 14.22 10.06
CA GLN A 118 13.69 14.20 9.83
C GLN A 118 13.24 15.37 8.93
N PRO A 119 12.60 15.10 7.78
CA PRO A 119 12.07 16.15 6.93
C PRO A 119 10.90 16.86 7.60
N LEU A 120 10.79 18.16 7.33
CA LEU A 120 9.74 19.01 7.89
C LEU A 120 8.72 19.38 6.81
N CYS A 121 7.47 19.56 7.23
CA CYS A 121 6.38 19.98 6.40
C CYS A 121 6.64 21.40 5.88
N PRO A 122 6.66 21.63 4.56
CA PRO A 122 6.87 22.96 4.00
C PRO A 122 5.80 23.99 4.39
N ASN A 123 4.62 23.55 4.82
CA ASN A 123 3.49 24.42 5.12
C ASN A 123 3.49 24.91 6.58
N CYS A 124 3.90 24.07 7.54
CA CYS A 124 3.77 24.38 8.97
C CYS A 124 5.00 24.05 9.82
N GLY A 125 6.05 23.46 9.24
CA GLY A 125 7.29 23.11 9.94
C GLY A 125 7.23 21.86 10.83
N SER A 126 6.07 21.22 10.99
CA SER A 126 5.95 19.95 11.73
C SER A 126 6.64 18.81 10.99
N LYS A 127 7.00 17.71 11.68
CA LYS A 127 7.60 16.54 11.03
C LYS A 127 6.73 16.00 9.90
N LEU A 128 7.36 15.53 8.82
CA LEU A 128 6.72 14.63 7.87
C LEU A 128 6.89 13.19 8.36
N ILE A 129 5.80 12.44 8.47
CA ILE A 129 5.75 11.04 8.90
C ILE A 129 5.22 10.15 7.79
N MET A 130 5.39 8.83 7.88
CA MET A 130 4.78 7.90 6.91
C MET A 130 3.26 8.06 6.88
N ASN A 131 2.67 7.95 5.69
CA ASN A 131 1.23 7.93 5.51
C ASN A 131 0.70 6.51 5.75
N THR A 132 0.55 6.16 7.03
CA THR A 132 -0.03 4.90 7.50
C THR A 132 -1.18 5.21 8.44
N LYS A 133 -2.28 4.45 8.34
CA LYS A 133 -3.46 4.71 9.18
C LYS A 133 -3.23 4.23 10.61
N THR A 134 -2.82 5.16 11.48
CA THR A 134 -2.52 4.93 12.91
C THR A 134 -3.45 5.69 13.84
N ASP A 135 -4.04 6.79 13.35
CA ASP A 135 -4.89 7.69 14.13
C ASP A 135 -5.89 8.44 13.24
N SER A 136 -6.60 9.41 13.83
CA SER A 136 -7.58 10.27 13.15
C SER A 136 -6.98 11.39 12.28
N LEU A 137 -5.67 11.59 12.33
CA LEU A 137 -4.95 12.55 11.49
C LEU A 137 -4.49 11.91 10.18
N PHE A 138 -4.71 10.62 9.97
CA PHE A 138 -4.42 9.96 8.70
C PHE A 138 -5.06 10.69 7.51
N ILE A 139 -4.25 11.00 6.49
CA ILE A 139 -4.72 11.64 5.27
C ILE A 139 -5.07 10.54 4.26
N ASP A 140 -6.36 10.36 3.99
CA ASP A 140 -6.89 9.36 3.08
C ASP A 140 -7.37 9.90 1.72
N ASP A 141 -7.52 11.22 1.58
CA ASP A 141 -7.92 11.93 0.36
C ASP A 141 -7.34 11.33 -0.94
N PRO A 142 -6.03 11.03 -1.05
CA PRO A 142 -5.46 10.47 -2.29
C PRO A 142 -5.90 9.04 -2.64
N TYR A 143 -6.58 8.34 -1.72
CA TYR A 143 -7.12 6.99 -1.90
C TYR A 143 -8.63 6.97 -2.15
N THR A 144 -9.31 8.12 -2.10
CA THR A 144 -10.78 8.23 -2.35
C THR A 144 -11.18 7.75 -3.76
N SER A 145 -10.32 7.96 -4.76
CA SER A 145 -10.56 7.44 -6.11
C SER A 145 -10.48 5.92 -6.16
N GLN A 146 -9.56 5.30 -5.42
CA GLN A 146 -9.46 3.85 -5.30
C GLN A 146 -10.67 3.27 -4.57
N GLU A 147 -11.12 3.92 -3.50
CA GLU A 147 -12.33 3.56 -2.77
C GLU A 147 -13.56 3.62 -3.69
N SER A 148 -13.71 4.71 -4.45
CA SER A 148 -14.80 4.87 -5.42
C SER A 148 -14.76 3.77 -6.49
N ASN A 149 -13.58 3.45 -7.00
CA ASN A 149 -13.40 2.36 -7.98
C ASN A 149 -13.78 1.01 -7.39
N PHE A 150 -13.38 0.73 -6.14
CA PHE A 150 -13.74 -0.49 -5.43
C PHE A 150 -15.26 -0.60 -5.27
N HIS A 151 -15.92 0.44 -4.77
CA HIS A 151 -17.37 0.46 -4.59
C HIS A 151 -18.12 0.30 -5.91
N ASN A 152 -17.71 0.99 -6.97
CA ASN A 152 -18.30 0.81 -8.28
C ASN A 152 -18.13 -0.63 -8.76
N TRP A 153 -16.92 -1.20 -8.62
CA TRP A 153 -16.61 -2.54 -9.10
C TRP A 153 -17.37 -3.66 -8.36
N ILE A 154 -17.58 -3.55 -7.04
CA ILE A 154 -18.36 -4.57 -6.29
C ILE A 154 -19.86 -4.52 -6.58
N HIS A 155 -20.34 -3.44 -7.19
CA HIS A 155 -21.74 -3.24 -7.56
C HIS A 155 -22.04 -3.43 -9.05
N THR A 156 -21.03 -3.80 -9.85
CA THR A 156 -21.21 -4.27 -11.24
C THR A 156 -21.44 -5.77 -11.32
#